data_AF-A0A060C7W9-F1
#
_entry.id   AF-A0A060C7W9-F1
#
_cell.length_a   1.000
_cell.length_b   1.000
_cell.length_c   1.000
_cell.angle_alpha   90.00
_cell.angle_beta   90.00
_cell.angle_gamma   90.00
#
_symmetry.space_group_name_H-M   'P 1'
#
loop_
_entity.id
_entity.type
_entity.pdbx_description
1 polymer ?
#
loop_
_entity_poly.entity_id
_entity_poly.type
_entity_poly.pdbx_seq_one_letter_code
_entity_poly.pdbx_strand_id
1 'polypeptide(L)'
;MKRIEDLRVGDLVLTKDDGPQPLRWISSRHVSAEMLAAHPNMRPIRIRAGALGEGLPLRDLIVSPQHRMLVRSKVAERMFGEEEVLVAAKHLLELDGVDVARGYG
;
A
#
# COMPACT_ATOMS: atom_id res chain seq x y z
N MET A 1 -6.12 -0.13 -17.69
CA MET A 1 -6.49 0.19 -16.29
C MET A 1 -6.55 1.70 -16.16
N LYS A 2 -7.54 2.27 -15.46
CA LYS A 2 -7.62 3.71 -15.21
C LYS A 2 -6.59 4.12 -14.14
N ARG A 3 -6.14 5.38 -14.15
CA ARG A 3 -5.29 5.91 -13.07
C ARG A 3 -6.13 6.07 -11.80
N ILE A 4 -5.50 6.08 -10.64
CA ILE A 4 -6.20 6.12 -9.34
C ILE A 4 -7.05 7.39 -9.21
N GLU A 5 -6.57 8.51 -9.73
CA GLU A 5 -7.25 9.81 -9.75
C GLU A 5 -8.42 9.88 -10.75
N ASP A 6 -8.50 8.96 -11.71
CA ASP A 6 -9.55 8.93 -12.74
C ASP A 6 -10.68 7.94 -12.41
N LEU A 7 -10.55 7.18 -11.32
CA LEU A 7 -11.55 6.21 -10.90
C LEU A 7 -12.84 6.89 -10.45
N ARG A 8 -13.96 6.21 -10.69
CA ARG A 8 -15.29 6.61 -10.22
C ARG A 8 -15.99 5.44 -9.53
N VAL A 9 -16.89 5.77 -8.61
CA VAL A 9 -17.81 4.78 -8.03
C VAL A 9 -18.52 4.03 -9.16
N GLY A 10 -18.56 2.71 -9.09
CA GLY A 10 -19.08 1.82 -10.13
C GLY A 10 -18.03 1.29 -11.11
N ASP A 11 -16.84 1.90 -11.21
CA ASP A 11 -15.75 1.33 -12.02
C ASP A 11 -15.33 -0.03 -11.48
N LEU A 12 -15.06 -0.98 -12.38
CA LEU A 12 -14.56 -2.30 -11.99
C LEU A 12 -13.06 -2.25 -11.66
N VAL A 13 -12.71 -2.71 -10.47
CA VAL A 13 -11.33 -2.90 -10.01
C VAL A 13 -11.06 -4.40 -9.84
N LEU A 14 -9.87 -4.85 -10.23
CA LEU A 14 -9.49 -6.26 -10.08
C LEU A 14 -9.24 -6.56 -8.60
N THR A 15 -9.95 -7.56 -8.06
CA THR A 15 -9.64 -8.15 -6.75
C THR A 15 -8.98 -9.51 -6.96
N LYS A 16 -8.33 -10.01 -5.90
CA LYS A 16 -7.62 -11.29 -5.96
C LYS A 16 -8.58 -12.47 -6.07
N ASP A 17 -9.65 -12.48 -5.26
CA ASP A 17 -10.46 -13.68 -5.03
C ASP A 17 -11.81 -13.66 -5.79
N ASP A 18 -12.35 -12.47 -6.06
CA ASP A 18 -13.68 -12.30 -6.67
C ASP A 18 -13.64 -11.70 -8.08
N GLY A 19 -12.45 -11.64 -8.70
CA GLY A 19 -12.27 -11.03 -10.01
C GLY A 19 -12.60 -9.52 -10.02
N PRO A 20 -13.08 -8.95 -11.14
CA PRO A 20 -13.42 -7.54 -11.21
C PRO A 20 -14.65 -7.20 -10.36
N GLN A 21 -14.50 -6.29 -9.39
CA GLN A 21 -15.56 -5.85 -8.48
C GLN A 21 -15.85 -4.35 -8.61
N PRO A 22 -17.10 -3.89 -8.44
CA PRO A 22 -17.44 -2.48 -8.56
C PRO A 22 -16.90 -1.67 -7.37
N LEU A 23 -16.21 -0.58 -7.66
CA LEU A 23 -15.73 0.38 -6.67
C LEU A 23 -16.91 1.05 -5.97
N ARG A 24 -17.06 0.83 -4.67
CA ARG A 24 -18.22 1.32 -3.91
C ARG A 24 -18.09 2.75 -3.41
N TRP A 25 -16.86 3.21 -3.18
CA TRP A 25 -16.59 4.50 -2.56
C TRP A 25 -15.19 5.01 -2.91
N ILE A 26 -15.04 6.33 -2.98
CA ILE A 26 -13.76 7.03 -3.14
C ILE A 26 -13.68 8.12 -2.07
N SER A 27 -12.55 8.17 -1.38
CA SER A 27 -12.19 9.27 -0.48
C SER A 27 -10.89 9.89 -0.93
N SER A 28 -10.83 11.21 -0.90
CA SER A 28 -9.59 11.95 -1.09
C SER A 28 -9.44 12.99 0.01
N ARG A 29 -8.19 13.21 0.42
CA ARG A 29 -7.82 14.25 1.38
C ARG A 29 -6.51 14.85 0.94
N HIS A 30 -6.45 16.17 0.94
CA HIS A 30 -5.19 16.88 0.77
C HIS A 30 -4.42 16.91 2.10
N VAL A 31 -3.14 16.58 2.06
CA VAL A 31 -2.25 16.57 3.22
C VAL A 31 -1.07 17.48 2.90
N SER A 32 -0.98 18.63 3.59
CA SER A 32 0.08 19.62 3.34
C SER A 32 1.41 19.21 3.95
N ALA A 33 2.49 19.85 3.48
CA ALA A 33 3.81 19.67 4.06
C ALA A 33 3.87 20.08 5.54
N GLU A 34 3.20 21.16 5.95
CA GLU A 34 3.15 21.54 7.38
C GLU A 34 2.44 20.47 8.20
N MET A 35 1.37 19.88 7.67
CA MET A 35 0.62 18.82 8.35
C MET A 35 1.50 17.58 8.58
N LEU A 36 2.31 17.19 7.59
CA LEU A 36 3.28 16.09 7.70
C LEU A 36 4.48 16.42 8.59
N ALA A 37 4.84 17.70 8.72
CA ALA A 37 5.85 18.17 9.65
C ALA A 37 5.34 18.09 11.09
N ALA A 38 4.09 18.51 11.33
CA ALA A 38 3.44 18.44 12.63
C ALA A 38 3.08 17.00 13.06
N HIS A 39 2.86 16.09 12.11
CA HIS A 39 2.50 14.70 12.37
C HIS A 39 3.41 13.72 11.60
N PRO A 40 4.65 13.51 12.07
CA PRO A 40 5.62 12.64 11.38
C PRO A 40 5.15 11.19 11.18
N ASN A 41 4.26 10.70 12.05
CA ASN A 41 3.65 9.38 11.96
C ASN A 41 2.65 9.21 10.79
N MET A 42 2.27 10.31 10.12
CA MET A 42 1.44 10.29 8.92
C MET A 42 2.26 10.26 7.62
N ARG A 43 3.59 10.41 7.71
CA ARG A 43 4.45 10.44 6.52
C ARG A 43 4.29 9.15 5.71
N PRO A 44 4.05 9.24 4.39
CA PRO A 44 3.85 8.06 3.57
C PRO A 44 5.03 7.09 3.61
N ILE A 45 4.75 5.83 3.33
CA ILE A 45 5.74 4.80 3.10
C ILE A 45 5.90 4.64 1.59
N ARG A 46 7.16 4.71 1.13
CA ARG A 46 7.54 4.34 -0.23
C ARG A 46 7.97 2.89 -0.25
N ILE A 47 7.44 2.15 -1.20
CA ILE A 47 7.85 0.78 -1.52
C ILE A 47 8.38 0.84 -2.95
N ARG A 48 9.71 0.72 -3.11
CA ARG A 48 10.37 0.76 -4.42
C ARG A 48 9.94 -0.42 -5.27
N ALA A 49 9.98 -0.24 -6.59
CA ALA A 49 9.75 -1.34 -7.52
C ALA A 49 10.66 -2.54 -7.20
N GLY A 50 10.09 -3.76 -7.18
CA GLY A 50 10.80 -4.99 -6.85
C GLY A 50 11.07 -5.26 -5.36
N ALA A 51 10.72 -4.35 -4.44
CA ALA A 51 11.04 -4.48 -3.01
C ALA A 51 10.27 -5.60 -2.26
N LEU A 52 9.18 -6.12 -2.82
CA LEU A 52 8.32 -7.15 -2.20
C LEU A 52 8.57 -8.57 -2.74
N GLY A 53 9.66 -8.77 -3.49
CA GLY A 53 9.99 -10.06 -4.10
C GLY A 53 9.29 -10.28 -5.44
N GLU A 54 9.78 -11.26 -6.23
CA GLU A 54 9.24 -11.60 -7.56
C GLU A 54 9.15 -10.43 -8.54
N GLY A 55 9.95 -9.38 -8.34
CA GLY A 55 9.88 -8.15 -9.15
C GLY A 55 8.68 -7.25 -8.84
N LEU A 56 7.99 -7.48 -7.72
CA LEU A 56 6.88 -6.66 -7.25
C LEU A 56 7.31 -5.63 -6.20
N PRO A 57 6.65 -4.46 -6.12
CA PRO A 57 5.66 -3.96 -7.08
C PRO A 57 6.32 -3.61 -8.42
N LEU A 58 5.54 -3.56 -9.50
CA LEU A 58 6.05 -3.25 -10.85
C LEU A 58 6.55 -1.81 -11.01
N ARG A 59 6.18 -0.93 -10.07
CA ARG A 59 6.58 0.48 -9.99
C ARG A 59 6.55 0.91 -8.53
N ASP A 60 7.21 2.01 -8.22
CA ASP A 60 7.18 2.59 -6.88
C ASP A 60 5.72 2.83 -6.42
N LEU A 61 5.43 2.40 -5.20
CA LEU A 61 4.16 2.66 -4.52
C LEU A 61 4.40 3.65 -3.39
N ILE A 62 3.55 4.67 -3.29
CA ILE A 62 3.49 5.58 -2.16
C ILE A 62 2.15 5.35 -1.47
N VAL A 63 2.20 4.87 -0.23
CA VAL A 63 1.01 4.50 0.55
C VAL A 63 1.04 5.11 1.94
N SER A 64 -0.13 5.29 2.54
CA SER A 64 -0.20 5.72 3.95
C SER A 64 0.42 4.67 4.88
N PRO A 65 1.00 5.06 6.03
CA PRO A 65 1.63 4.13 6.99
C PRO A 65 0.76 2.95 7.43
N GLN A 66 -0.55 3.18 7.54
CA GLN A 66 -1.52 2.19 7.99
C GLN A 66 -2.15 1.39 6.83
N HIS A 67 -1.74 1.63 5.58
CA HIS A 67 -2.24 0.89 4.43
C HIS A 67 -1.91 -0.59 4.57
N ARG A 68 -2.91 -1.46 4.30
CA ARG A 68 -2.79 -2.90 4.52
C ARG A 68 -2.22 -3.57 3.27
N MET A 69 -1.06 -4.16 3.45
CA MET A 69 -0.35 -4.93 2.43
C MET A 69 -0.57 -6.43 2.71
N LEU A 70 -0.97 -7.18 1.68
CA LEU A 70 -1.04 -8.63 1.77
C LEU A 70 0.37 -9.21 1.69
N VAL A 71 0.76 -9.94 2.72
CA VAL A 71 2.06 -10.62 2.81
C VAL A 71 1.82 -12.12 2.87
N ARG A 72 2.48 -12.87 2.00
CA ARG A 72 2.50 -14.33 2.02
C ARG A 72 3.84 -14.83 2.51
N SER A 73 3.87 -15.61 3.59
CA SER A 73 5.13 -16.21 4.06
C SER A 73 4.92 -17.42 4.96
N LYS A 74 5.90 -18.33 4.97
CA LYS A 74 5.95 -19.45 5.93
C LYS A 74 6.05 -19.01 7.39
N VAL A 75 6.40 -17.75 7.65
CA VAL A 75 6.42 -17.19 9.01
C VAL A 75 5.00 -16.76 9.40
N ALA A 76 4.23 -16.19 8.46
CA ALA A 76 2.83 -15.84 8.69
C ALA A 76 2.00 -17.08 9.06
N GLU A 77 2.17 -18.17 8.32
CA GLU A 77 1.51 -19.45 8.60
C GLU A 77 1.82 -19.95 10.01
N ARG A 78 3.10 -19.92 10.41
CA ARG A 78 3.54 -20.36 11.74
C ARG A 78 3.03 -19.47 12.88
N MET A 79 2.90 -18.17 12.65
CA MET A 79 2.51 -17.21 13.69
C MET A 79 0.99 -17.03 13.82
N PHE A 80 0.26 -17.18 12.70
CA PHE A 80 -1.15 -16.83 12.61
C PHE A 80 -2.05 -17.97 12.12
N GLY A 81 -1.48 -19.10 11.69
CA GLY A 81 -2.23 -20.21 11.09
C GLY A 81 -2.72 -19.95 9.66
N GLU A 82 -2.33 -18.83 9.06
CA GLU A 82 -2.76 -18.38 7.74
C GLU A 82 -1.55 -18.11 6.84
N GLU A 83 -1.58 -18.60 5.60
CA GLU A 83 -0.48 -18.39 4.63
C GLU A 83 -0.34 -16.92 4.22
N GLU A 84 -1.42 -16.15 4.32
CA GLU A 84 -1.50 -14.75 3.91
C GLU A 84 -2.07 -13.86 5.01
N VAL A 85 -1.41 -12.75 5.29
CA VAL A 85 -1.82 -11.80 6.35
C VAL A 85 -1.73 -10.36 5.88
N LEU A 86 -2.59 -9.50 6.43
CA LEU A 86 -2.59 -8.05 6.16
C LEU A 86 -1.73 -7.28 7.17
N VAL A 87 -0.57 -6.82 6.72
CA VAL A 87 0.38 -6.05 7.53
C VAL A 87 0.30 -4.57 7.17
N ALA A 88 0.44 -3.67 8.15
CA ALA A 88 0.53 -2.23 7.87
C ALA A 88 1.86 -1.90 7.17
N ALA A 89 1.83 -1.04 6.15
CA ALA A 89 3.02 -0.67 5.36
C ALA A 89 4.21 -0.20 6.21
N LYS A 90 3.96 0.51 7.32
CA LYS A 90 5.03 0.96 8.24
C LYS A 90 5.82 -0.18 8.92
N HIS A 91 5.25 -1.38 9.03
CA HIS A 91 5.96 -2.54 9.59
C HIS A 91 6.88 -3.22 8.57
N LEU A 92 6.87 -2.76 7.31
CA LEU A 92 7.75 -3.27 6.25
C LEU A 92 9.05 -2.48 6.13
N LEU A 93 9.29 -1.47 6.99
CA LEU A 93 10.47 -0.59 6.95
C LEU A 93 11.82 -1.31 7.10
N GLU A 94 11.82 -2.56 7.58
CA GLU A 94 13.02 -3.38 7.68
C GLU A 94 13.39 -4.08 6.35
N LEU A 95 12.49 -4.07 5.35
CA LEU A 95 12.74 -4.63 4.03
C LEU A 95 13.58 -3.66 3.19
N ASP A 96 14.57 -4.19 2.46
CA ASP A 96 15.29 -3.37 1.48
C ASP A 96 14.31 -2.84 0.42
N GLY A 97 14.39 -1.53 0.19
CA GLY A 97 13.51 -0.83 -0.73
C GLY A 97 12.21 -0.33 -0.15
N VAL A 98 12.02 -0.42 1.16
CA VAL A 98 10.91 0.23 1.86
C VAL A 98 11.44 1.34 2.75
N ASP A 99 10.96 2.57 2.56
CA ASP A 99 11.41 3.74 3.32
C ASP A 99 10.28 4.74 3.59
N VAL A 100 10.50 5.63 4.57
CA VAL A 100 9.60 6.77 4.78
C VAL A 100 9.82 7.79 3.68
N ALA A 101 8.77 8.07 2.90
CA ALA A 101 8.83 9.01 1.78
C ALA A 101 9.21 10.41 2.28
N ARG A 102 10.28 10.98 1.69
CA ARG A 102 10.78 12.32 2.05
C ARG A 102 10.20 13.45 1.19
N GLY A 103 9.38 13.10 0.19
CA GLY A 103 8.66 14.03 -0.67
C GLY A 103 7.72 13.26 -1.62
N TYR A 104 6.71 13.94 -2.17
CA TYR A 104 5.98 13.46 -3.32
C TYR A 104 6.76 13.90 -4.56
N GLY A 105 7.56 12.99 -5.11
CA GLY A 105 8.19 13.19 -6.43
C GLY A 105 7.17 13.08 -7.55
#